data_AF-E7F7Z4-F1
#
_entry.id   AF-E7F7Z4-F1
#
_cell.length_a   1.000
_cell.length_b   1.000
_cell.length_c   1.000
_cell.angle_alpha   90.00
_cell.angle_beta   90.00
_cell.angle_gamma   90.00
#
_symmetry.space_group_name_H-M   'P 1'
#
loop_
_entity.id
_entity.type
_entity.pdbx_description
1 polymer ?
#
loop_
_entity_poly.entity_id
_entity_poly.type
_entity_poly.pdbx_seq_one_letter_code
_entity_poly.pdbx_strand_id
1 'polypeptide(L)'
;MQTDKLAEDVEGNPDRVDPYHQQGKVACAMFTVLLLFSFLVIGIVTGFNFKKSPQEDQNRGLLSDDITPIPFQYKSDKGLCSDGWLLYKNTCYLLENVYGTWKSSKSLCLSRGAHLMVVDSEEELEFISRVVQKWTDYWIGLKRDKMGKWFWVNGDDYHSNLHFWDENQPAHGGMESCVYLKGSDTVNRKLFHDSDCSSQRFHICEHQI
;
A
#
# COMPACT_ATOMS: atom_id res chain seq x y z
N MET A 1 92.77 26.80 11.83
CA MET A 1 92.10 27.67 10.85
C MET A 1 90.60 27.37 10.95
N GLN A 2 89.82 28.37 11.40
CA GLN A 2 88.37 28.40 11.68
C GLN A 2 87.77 27.20 12.48
N THR A 3 87.70 27.27 13.82
CA THR A 3 86.64 27.86 14.69
C THR A 3 85.30 27.11 14.63
N ASP A 4 84.90 26.37 15.66
CA ASP A 4 84.35 26.79 16.97
C ASP A 4 82.83 27.03 16.95
N LYS A 5 82.18 26.61 18.06
CA LYS A 5 80.84 26.99 18.56
C LYS A 5 79.65 26.25 17.93
N LEU A 6 78.63 25.76 18.63
CA LEU A 6 78.17 25.73 20.04
C LEU A 6 77.47 24.34 20.20
N ALA A 7 77.54 23.62 21.32
CA ALA A 7 76.74 23.84 22.55
C ALA A 7 75.23 23.94 22.20
N GLU A 8 74.26 23.20 22.73
CA GLU A 8 74.05 22.55 24.03
C GLU A 8 72.95 21.49 23.86
N ASP A 9 73.08 20.40 24.61
CA ASP A 9 72.03 19.70 25.37
C ASP A 9 70.57 19.75 24.87
N VAL A 10 70.10 18.61 24.36
CA VAL A 10 68.73 18.16 24.63
C VAL A 10 68.80 16.69 25.02
N GLU A 11 69.17 16.45 26.28
CA GLU A 11 68.94 15.17 26.94
C GLU A 11 67.42 15.03 27.10
N GLY A 12 66.83 14.16 26.27
CA GLY A 12 65.39 13.92 26.26
C GLY A 12 64.96 13.32 27.59
N ASN A 13 64.12 14.03 28.34
CA ASN A 13 63.46 13.50 29.53
C ASN A 13 62.55 12.31 29.10
N PRO A 14 62.87 11.05 29.49
CA PRO A 14 62.05 9.90 29.11
C PRO A 14 60.65 9.94 29.72
N ASP A 15 60.40 10.79 30.72
CA ASP A 15 59.10 10.94 31.38
C ASP A 15 58.22 12.05 30.77
N ARG A 16 58.67 12.73 29.70
CA ARG A 16 57.83 13.75 29.04
C ARG A 16 56.77 13.09 28.16
N VAL A 17 55.67 12.71 28.78
CA VAL A 17 54.44 12.31 28.08
C VAL A 17 53.97 13.50 27.24
N ASP A 18 54.04 13.35 25.91
CA ASP A 18 53.58 14.36 24.96
C ASP A 18 52.10 14.67 25.22
N PRO A 19 51.73 15.93 25.57
CA PRO A 19 50.34 16.30 25.80
C PRO A 19 49.47 16.06 24.56
N TYR A 20 50.03 16.07 23.34
CA TYR A 20 49.31 15.68 22.12
C TYR A 20 49.03 14.18 22.06
N HIS A 21 49.93 13.33 22.56
CA HIS A 21 49.68 11.90 22.66
C HIS A 21 48.60 11.58 23.70
N GLN A 22 48.57 12.32 24.81
CA GLN A 22 47.53 12.18 25.83
C GLN A 22 46.18 12.72 25.34
N GLN A 23 46.16 13.87 24.64
CA GLN A 23 44.97 14.38 23.95
C GLN A 23 44.49 13.43 22.85
N GLY A 24 45.40 12.82 22.08
CA GLY A 24 45.08 11.83 21.06
C GLY A 24 44.42 10.59 21.65
N LYS A 25 44.93 10.09 22.79
CA LYS A 25 44.31 8.99 23.54
C LYS A 25 42.92 9.33 24.05
N VAL A 26 42.73 10.52 24.63
CA VAL A 26 41.42 10.97 25.11
C VAL A 26 40.45 11.14 23.96
N ALA A 27 40.87 11.74 22.84
CA ALA A 27 40.03 11.89 21.65
C ALA A 27 39.63 10.54 21.05
N CYS A 28 40.55 9.58 20.97
CA CYS A 28 40.28 8.24 20.46
C CYS A 28 39.29 7.50 21.38
N ALA A 29 39.49 7.58 22.70
CA ALA A 29 38.55 7.02 23.68
C ALA A 29 37.15 7.64 23.54
N MET A 30 37.05 8.97 23.43
CA MET A 30 35.78 9.66 23.22
C MET A 30 35.09 9.23 21.91
N PHE A 31 35.84 9.07 20.82
CA PHE A 31 35.28 8.60 19.55
C PHE A 31 34.77 7.16 19.65
N THR A 32 35.50 6.27 20.32
CA THR A 32 35.04 4.87 20.52
C THR A 32 33.78 4.82 21.39
N VAL A 33 33.70 5.64 22.44
CA VAL A 33 32.50 5.73 23.29
C VAL A 33 31.30 6.27 22.50
N LEU A 34 31.50 7.30 21.66
CA LEU A 34 30.43 7.84 20.81
C LEU A 34 29.95 6.84 19.75
N LEU A 35 30.85 6.06 19.15
CA LEU A 35 30.50 4.99 18.22
C LEU A 35 29.73 3.86 18.94
N LEU A 36 30.15 3.47 20.14
CA LEU A 36 29.42 2.46 20.92
C LEU A 36 28.02 2.94 21.31
N PHE A 37 27.87 4.21 21.72
CA PHE A 37 26.57 4.81 21.98
C PHE A 37 25.70 4.91 20.73
N SER A 38 26.26 5.26 19.57
CA SER A 38 25.49 5.33 18.32
C SER A 38 25.03 3.94 17.87
N PHE A 39 25.87 2.90 17.97
CA PHE A 39 25.45 1.52 17.71
C PHE A 39 24.41 1.02 18.70
N LEU A 40 24.51 1.38 19.99
CA LEU A 40 23.48 1.07 20.99
C LEU A 40 22.16 1.77 20.65
N VAL A 41 22.17 3.05 20.29
CA VAL A 41 20.96 3.79 19.92
C VAL A 41 20.38 3.24 18.63
N ILE A 42 21.18 2.90 17.62
CA ILE A 42 20.70 2.26 16.38
C ILE A 42 20.13 0.89 16.70
N GLY A 43 20.78 0.07 17.54
CA GLY A 43 20.30 -1.25 17.96
C GLY A 43 19.00 -1.16 18.77
N ILE A 44 18.85 -0.15 19.61
CA ILE A 44 17.61 0.16 20.33
C ILE A 44 16.55 0.61 19.33
N VAL A 45 16.79 1.60 18.48
CA VAL A 45 15.79 2.10 17.52
C VAL A 45 15.36 0.99 16.55
N THR A 46 16.30 0.25 15.98
CA THR A 46 15.99 -0.87 15.09
C THR A 46 15.36 -2.03 15.82
N GLY A 47 15.80 -2.36 17.04
CA GLY A 47 15.20 -3.41 17.87
C GLY A 47 13.81 -3.07 18.39
N PHE A 48 13.54 -1.80 18.71
CA PHE A 48 12.21 -1.29 19.06
C PHE A 48 11.31 -1.18 17.84
N ASN A 49 11.86 -0.87 16.66
CA ASN A 49 11.10 -0.98 15.40
C ASN A 49 10.88 -2.46 15.00
N PHE A 50 11.80 -3.37 15.31
CA PHE A 50 11.67 -4.80 15.07
C PHE A 50 10.78 -5.51 16.10
N LYS A 51 10.55 -4.91 17.26
CA LYS A 51 9.64 -5.44 18.30
C LYS A 51 8.33 -4.66 18.40
N LYS A 52 7.97 -3.90 17.37
CA LYS A 52 6.64 -3.29 17.27
C LYS A 52 5.62 -4.35 16.82
N SER A 53 5.11 -5.03 17.84
CA SER A 53 3.81 -5.69 17.96
C SER A 53 3.33 -6.59 16.80
N PRO A 54 3.47 -7.93 16.93
CA PRO A 54 2.56 -8.87 16.29
C PRO A 54 1.22 -8.84 17.06
N GLN A 55 0.37 -7.85 16.76
CA GLN A 55 -0.97 -7.74 17.36
C GLN A 55 -2.03 -7.22 16.39
N GLU A 56 -1.90 -7.61 15.13
CA GLU A 56 -2.99 -7.61 14.14
C GLU A 56 -3.19 -9.02 13.54
N ASP A 57 -2.93 -10.05 14.36
CA ASP A 57 -3.01 -11.47 13.98
C ASP A 57 -3.88 -12.30 14.94
N GLN A 58 -4.76 -11.65 15.72
CA GLN A 58 -5.72 -12.34 16.60
C GLN A 58 -7.21 -12.08 16.28
N ASN A 59 -7.52 -11.17 15.33
CA ASN A 59 -8.88 -11.00 14.80
C ASN A 59 -9.08 -11.58 13.38
N ARG A 60 -8.02 -12.12 12.75
CA ARG A 60 -8.12 -12.80 11.45
C ARG A 60 -8.59 -14.26 11.52
N GLY A 61 -8.74 -14.81 12.73
CA GLY A 61 -9.18 -16.19 12.98
C GLY A 61 -10.65 -16.35 13.44
N LEU A 62 -11.49 -15.31 13.36
CA LEU A 62 -12.91 -15.37 13.75
C LEU A 62 -13.90 -15.21 12.59
N LEU A 63 -13.40 -15.24 11.34
CA LEU A 63 -14.22 -15.27 10.12
C LEU A 63 -13.81 -16.47 9.24
N SER A 64 -13.87 -17.69 9.77
CA SER A 64 -13.76 -18.90 8.93
C SER A 64 -14.71 -20.05 9.22
N ASP A 65 -15.53 -20.01 10.27
CA ASP A 65 -16.30 -21.21 10.67
C ASP A 65 -17.84 -21.06 10.55
N ASP A 66 -18.33 -19.97 9.98
CA ASP A 66 -19.75 -19.84 9.58
C ASP A 66 -19.87 -19.42 8.10
N ILE A 67 -19.27 -20.22 7.21
CA ILE A 67 -19.65 -20.21 5.79
C ILE A 67 -20.92 -21.05 5.69
N THR A 68 -22.05 -20.50 6.14
CA THR A 68 -23.30 -20.84 5.48
C THR A 68 -23.08 -20.56 4.00
N PRO A 69 -23.25 -21.54 3.08
CA PRO A 69 -23.21 -21.25 1.66
C PRO A 69 -24.16 -20.09 1.43
N ILE A 70 -23.66 -18.95 0.95
CA ILE A 70 -24.55 -17.83 0.61
C ILE A 70 -25.57 -18.45 -0.33
N PRO A 71 -26.85 -18.53 0.06
CA PRO A 71 -27.83 -19.16 -0.79
C PRO A 71 -27.77 -18.43 -2.12
N PHE A 72 -27.93 -19.16 -3.21
CA PHE A 72 -28.10 -18.67 -4.58
C PHE A 72 -29.31 -17.69 -4.73
N GLN A 73 -29.82 -17.14 -3.63
CA GLN A 73 -30.89 -16.17 -3.45
C GLN A 73 -30.53 -14.74 -3.83
N TYR A 74 -29.39 -14.50 -4.47
CA TYR A 74 -29.25 -13.28 -5.26
C TYR A 74 -30.22 -13.25 -6.48
N LYS A 75 -30.98 -14.32 -6.71
CA LYS A 75 -32.17 -14.33 -7.56
C LYS A 75 -33.46 -14.10 -6.75
N SER A 76 -33.93 -12.86 -6.78
CA SER A 76 -35.34 -12.42 -6.85
C SER A 76 -35.38 -10.96 -6.46
N ASP A 77 -34.81 -10.11 -7.30
CA ASP A 77 -35.12 -8.70 -7.22
C ASP A 77 -36.60 -8.51 -7.57
N LYS A 78 -37.33 -7.67 -6.85
CA LYS A 78 -38.74 -7.35 -7.16
C LYS A 78 -38.82 -6.43 -8.39
N GLY A 79 -38.08 -6.75 -9.44
CA GLY A 79 -37.93 -5.94 -10.64
C GLY A 79 -37.14 -4.65 -10.45
N LEU A 80 -36.32 -4.50 -9.40
CA LEU A 80 -35.53 -3.27 -9.20
C LEU A 80 -34.27 -3.25 -10.10
N CYS A 81 -33.55 -4.36 -10.18
CA CYS A 81 -32.44 -4.60 -11.09
C CYS A 81 -32.83 -5.56 -12.22
N SER A 82 -32.20 -5.38 -13.38
CA SER A 82 -32.38 -6.28 -14.54
C SER A 82 -31.81 -7.68 -14.28
N ASP A 83 -32.25 -8.67 -15.05
CA ASP A 83 -31.71 -10.04 -14.95
C ASP A 83 -30.18 -10.06 -15.08
N GLY A 84 -29.52 -10.79 -14.16
CA GLY A 84 -28.06 -10.89 -14.09
C GLY A 84 -27.37 -9.81 -13.27
N TRP A 85 -28.10 -8.76 -12.86
CA TRP A 85 -27.59 -7.75 -11.95
C TRP A 85 -27.82 -8.15 -10.50
N LEU A 86 -26.94 -7.64 -9.66
CA LEU A 86 -26.91 -7.86 -8.23
C LEU A 86 -27.40 -6.60 -7.49
N LEU A 87 -28.62 -6.53 -6.97
CA LEU A 87 -29.11 -5.58 -5.94
C LEU A 87 -28.47 -5.65 -4.54
N TYR A 88 -27.65 -4.68 -4.18
CA TYR A 88 -27.26 -4.44 -2.79
C TYR A 88 -27.64 -3.01 -2.38
N LYS A 89 -28.40 -2.89 -1.29
CA LYS A 89 -29.06 -1.63 -0.88
C LYS A 89 -29.88 -1.05 -2.04
N ASN A 90 -29.51 0.12 -2.56
CA ASN A 90 -30.21 0.80 -3.66
C ASN A 90 -29.39 0.79 -4.96
N THR A 91 -28.46 -0.16 -5.08
CA THR A 91 -27.49 -0.19 -6.17
C THR A 91 -27.50 -1.56 -6.83
N CYS A 92 -27.54 -1.57 -8.15
CA CYS A 92 -27.45 -2.75 -8.98
C CYS A 92 -26.02 -2.91 -9.49
N TYR A 93 -25.40 -4.07 -9.29
CA TYR A 93 -24.04 -4.37 -9.74
C TYR A 93 -24.03 -5.48 -10.80
N LEU A 94 -23.24 -5.34 -11.86
CA LEU A 94 -23.03 -6.38 -12.86
C LEU A 94 -21.57 -6.83 -12.86
N LEU A 95 -21.35 -8.12 -12.58
CA LEU A 95 -20.02 -8.73 -12.64
C LEU A 95 -19.74 -9.17 -14.09
N GLU A 96 -19.02 -8.32 -14.82
CA GLU A 96 -18.73 -8.55 -16.23
C GLU A 96 -17.53 -9.46 -16.42
N ASN A 97 -17.80 -10.69 -16.87
CA ASN A 97 -16.77 -11.68 -17.21
C ASN A 97 -16.20 -11.48 -18.63
N VAL A 98 -16.13 -10.23 -19.09
CA VAL A 98 -15.52 -9.82 -20.36
C VAL A 98 -14.18 -9.17 -20.07
N TYR A 99 -13.10 -9.81 -20.51
CA TYR A 99 -11.72 -9.33 -20.31
C TYR A 99 -11.46 -8.12 -21.21
N GLY A 100 -11.01 -7.02 -20.62
CA GLY A 100 -10.77 -5.79 -21.38
C GLY A 100 -9.95 -4.75 -20.64
N THR A 101 -9.51 -3.74 -21.39
CA THR A 101 -8.88 -2.53 -20.85
C THR A 101 -9.87 -1.74 -20.00
N TRP A 102 -9.38 -0.88 -19.11
CA TRP A 102 -10.25 -0.02 -18.33
C TRP A 102 -11.19 0.83 -19.21
N LYS A 103 -10.67 1.33 -20.34
CA LYS A 103 -11.46 2.11 -21.31
C LYS A 103 -12.61 1.30 -21.92
N SER A 104 -12.33 0.08 -22.38
CA SER A 104 -13.37 -0.80 -22.94
C SER A 104 -14.39 -1.22 -21.88
N SER A 105 -13.94 -1.50 -20.66
CA SER A 105 -14.82 -1.83 -19.53
C SER A 105 -15.74 -0.67 -19.17
N LYS A 106 -15.22 0.57 -19.12
CA LYS A 106 -16.04 1.78 -18.97
C LYS A 106 -17.10 1.89 -20.07
N SER A 107 -16.71 1.70 -21.33
CA SER A 107 -17.64 1.74 -22.46
C SER A 107 -18.73 0.66 -22.38
N LEU A 108 -18.39 -0.54 -21.91
CA LEU A 108 -19.36 -1.63 -21.73
C LEU A 108 -20.36 -1.29 -20.63
N CYS A 109 -19.93 -0.78 -19.47
CA CYS A 109 -20.87 -0.34 -18.43
C CYS A 109 -21.79 0.77 -18.92
N LEU A 110 -21.25 1.77 -19.63
CA LEU A 110 -22.05 2.85 -20.22
C LEU A 110 -23.09 2.32 -21.21
N SER A 111 -22.74 1.30 -22.00
CA SER A 111 -23.70 0.67 -22.93
C SER A 111 -24.87 -0.04 -22.24
N ARG A 112 -24.78 -0.26 -20.92
CA ARG A 112 -25.82 -0.86 -20.08
C ARG A 112 -26.52 0.16 -19.17
N GLY A 113 -26.31 1.45 -19.38
CA GLY A 113 -26.90 2.49 -18.53
C GLY A 113 -26.23 2.58 -17.14
N ALA A 114 -24.99 2.11 -17.03
CA ALA A 114 -24.23 2.04 -15.79
C ALA A 114 -22.86 2.72 -15.93
N HIS A 115 -22.10 2.79 -14.85
CA HIS A 115 -20.67 3.12 -14.89
C HIS A 115 -19.85 2.01 -14.25
N LEU A 116 -18.52 2.08 -14.34
CA LEU A 116 -17.67 1.20 -13.53
C LEU A 116 -17.92 1.48 -12.05
N MET A 117 -17.89 0.43 -11.23
CA MET A 117 -18.19 0.50 -9.80
C MET A 117 -17.38 1.59 -9.09
N VAL A 118 -18.06 2.42 -8.31
CA VAL A 118 -17.46 3.37 -7.36
C VAL A 118 -17.61 2.75 -5.97
N VAL A 119 -16.60 2.91 -5.12
CA VAL A 119 -16.65 2.34 -3.77
C VAL A 119 -16.89 3.48 -2.79
N ASP A 120 -18.12 3.57 -2.30
CA ASP A 120 -18.60 4.64 -1.43
C ASP A 120 -18.53 4.26 0.06
N SER A 121 -18.51 2.95 0.36
CA SER A 121 -18.53 2.47 1.75
C SER A 121 -17.74 1.18 1.97
N GLU A 122 -17.38 0.93 3.23
CA GLU A 122 -16.73 -0.33 3.61
C GLU A 122 -17.68 -1.52 3.44
N GLU A 123 -18.98 -1.35 3.76
CA GLU A 123 -19.95 -2.43 3.64
C GLU A 123 -20.20 -2.82 2.18
N GLU A 124 -20.15 -1.87 1.26
CA GLU A 124 -20.20 -2.13 -0.17
C GLU A 124 -18.97 -2.91 -0.65
N LEU A 125 -17.77 -2.52 -0.21
CA LEU A 125 -16.55 -3.26 -0.56
C LEU A 125 -16.59 -4.69 -0.01
N GLU A 126 -17.06 -4.87 1.22
CA GLU A 126 -17.23 -6.19 1.82
C GLU A 126 -18.25 -7.03 1.06
N PHE A 127 -19.39 -6.43 0.68
CA PHE A 127 -20.41 -7.09 -0.12
C PHE A 127 -19.81 -7.60 -1.44
N ILE A 128 -19.15 -6.73 -2.21
CA ILE A 128 -18.53 -7.09 -3.47
C ILE A 128 -17.43 -8.15 -3.28
N SER A 129 -16.61 -8.01 -2.24
CA SER A 129 -15.55 -8.98 -1.93
C SER A 129 -16.07 -10.40 -1.69
N ARG A 130 -17.31 -10.55 -1.20
CA ARG A 130 -17.95 -11.85 -0.95
C ARG A 130 -18.57 -12.48 -2.20
N VAL A 131 -18.97 -11.68 -3.19
CA VAL A 131 -19.69 -12.17 -4.39
C VAL A 131 -18.81 -12.34 -5.62
N VAL A 132 -17.68 -11.64 -5.71
CA VAL A 132 -16.76 -11.77 -6.84
C VAL A 132 -15.93 -13.06 -6.76
N GLN A 133 -15.38 -13.47 -7.90
CA GLN A 133 -14.51 -14.64 -7.96
C GLN A 133 -13.21 -14.40 -7.19
N LYS A 134 -12.78 -15.40 -6.40
CA LYS A 134 -11.67 -15.28 -5.46
C LYS A 134 -10.35 -14.85 -6.12
N TRP A 135 -9.98 -15.45 -7.25
CA TRP A 135 -8.68 -15.25 -7.91
C TRP A 135 -8.69 -14.19 -9.00
N THR A 136 -9.79 -13.46 -9.14
CA THR A 136 -10.04 -12.66 -10.33
C THR A 136 -9.90 -11.17 -10.00
N ASP A 137 -9.17 -10.47 -10.85
CA ASP A 137 -8.99 -9.03 -10.77
C ASP A 137 -10.12 -8.32 -11.53
N TYR A 138 -10.69 -7.27 -10.93
CA TYR A 138 -11.80 -6.51 -11.50
C TYR A 138 -11.52 -5.02 -11.57
N TRP A 139 -11.60 -4.41 -12.75
CA TRP A 139 -11.59 -2.96 -12.89
C TRP A 139 -12.75 -2.31 -12.13
N ILE A 140 -12.43 -1.21 -11.46
CA ILE A 140 -13.40 -0.29 -10.84
C ILE A 140 -13.24 1.11 -11.42
N GLY A 141 -14.14 2.00 -11.00
CA GLY A 141 -14.33 3.35 -11.50
C GLY A 141 -13.27 4.37 -11.10
N LEU A 142 -12.13 3.96 -10.54
CA LEU A 142 -11.08 4.88 -10.11
C LEU A 142 -9.92 4.90 -11.12
N LYS A 143 -9.51 6.10 -11.54
CA LYS A 143 -8.40 6.32 -12.49
C LYS A 143 -7.57 7.53 -12.06
N ARG A 144 -6.25 7.45 -12.29
CA ARG A 144 -5.30 8.56 -12.23
C ARG A 144 -5.05 9.11 -13.64
N ASP A 145 -5.22 10.42 -13.81
CA ASP A 145 -4.92 11.11 -15.06
C ASP A 145 -3.42 11.41 -15.23
N LYS A 146 -3.05 11.96 -16.40
CA LYS A 146 -1.66 12.33 -16.74
C LYS A 146 -1.07 13.43 -15.85
N MET A 147 -1.91 14.17 -15.13
CA MET A 147 -1.49 15.19 -14.17
C MET A 147 -1.31 14.61 -12.76
N GLY A 148 -1.50 13.30 -12.58
CA GLY A 148 -1.38 12.61 -11.29
C GLY A 148 -2.63 12.71 -10.42
N LYS A 149 -3.75 13.21 -10.94
CA LYS A 149 -5.00 13.37 -10.18
C LYS A 149 -5.87 12.13 -10.29
N TRP A 150 -6.35 11.65 -9.14
CA TRP A 150 -7.34 10.59 -9.07
C TRP A 150 -8.76 11.13 -9.29
N PHE A 151 -9.61 10.36 -9.97
CA PHE A 151 -11.01 10.68 -10.17
C PHE A 151 -11.86 9.41 -10.27
N TRP A 152 -13.08 9.49 -9.73
CA TRP A 152 -14.11 8.48 -9.92
C TRP A 152 -14.87 8.71 -11.23
N VAL A 153 -15.32 7.63 -11.87
CA VAL A 153 -16.02 7.69 -13.17
C VAL A 153 -17.35 8.43 -13.14
N ASN A 154 -18.00 8.49 -11.98
CA ASN A 154 -19.27 9.19 -11.77
C ASN A 154 -19.08 10.70 -11.54
N GLY A 155 -17.83 11.16 -11.34
CA GLY A 155 -17.50 12.55 -11.10
C GLY A 155 -17.40 12.95 -9.62
N ASP A 156 -17.58 11.99 -8.70
CA ASP A 156 -17.41 12.25 -7.27
C ASP A 156 -15.98 12.68 -6.94
N ASP A 157 -15.88 13.51 -5.90
CA ASP A 157 -14.59 13.96 -5.43
C ASP A 157 -13.78 12.76 -4.93
N TYR A 158 -12.52 12.68 -5.35
CA TYR A 158 -11.67 11.58 -4.89
C TYR A 158 -11.61 11.56 -3.35
N HIS A 159 -11.52 12.73 -2.72
CA HIS A 159 -11.40 12.83 -1.27
C HIS A 159 -12.70 12.61 -0.50
N SER A 160 -13.88 12.52 -1.15
CA SER A 160 -15.13 12.22 -0.46
C SER A 160 -15.32 10.73 -0.16
N ASN A 161 -14.63 9.86 -0.89
CA ASN A 161 -14.82 8.41 -0.79
C ASN A 161 -13.69 7.75 0.01
N LEU A 162 -14.02 6.62 0.65
CA LEU A 162 -13.02 5.83 1.35
C LEU A 162 -12.06 5.17 0.36
N HIS A 163 -10.80 5.04 0.75
CA HIS A 163 -9.76 4.42 -0.05
C HIS A 163 -9.30 3.13 0.61
N PHE A 164 -9.44 2.02 -0.11
CA PHE A 164 -9.13 0.69 0.40
C PHE A 164 -7.89 0.11 -0.28
N TRP A 165 -6.85 0.94 -0.43
CA TRP A 165 -5.54 0.52 -0.94
C TRP A 165 -4.98 -0.65 -0.16
N ASP A 166 -4.43 -1.61 -0.88
CA ASP A 166 -3.65 -2.68 -0.26
C ASP A 166 -2.31 -2.15 0.25
N GLU A 167 -1.61 -2.95 1.03
CA GLU A 167 -0.29 -2.61 1.51
C GLU A 167 0.64 -2.30 0.32
N ASN A 168 1.38 -1.20 0.43
CA ASN A 168 2.29 -0.69 -0.61
C ASN A 168 1.61 -0.22 -1.91
N GLN A 169 0.29 -0.02 -1.93
CA GLN A 169 -0.45 0.57 -3.05
C GLN A 169 -0.82 2.05 -2.77
N PRO A 170 -1.01 2.88 -3.80
CA PRO A 170 -0.72 2.62 -5.23
C PRO A 170 0.79 2.52 -5.50
N ALA A 171 1.20 1.52 -6.28
CA ALA A 171 2.60 1.22 -6.60
C ALA A 171 2.98 1.52 -8.05
N HIS A 172 2.01 1.69 -8.95
CA HIS A 172 2.31 1.91 -10.36
C HIS A 172 2.82 3.33 -10.60
N GLY A 173 4.08 3.47 -11.02
CA GLY A 173 4.73 4.75 -11.27
C GLY A 173 4.42 5.42 -12.61
N GLY A 174 3.52 4.84 -13.43
CA GLY A 174 3.16 5.38 -14.75
C GLY A 174 2.45 6.74 -14.69
N MET A 175 2.46 7.51 -15.79
CA MET A 175 1.77 8.80 -15.85
C MET A 175 0.24 8.65 -15.68
N GLU A 176 -0.35 7.59 -16.21
CA GLU A 176 -1.75 7.22 -15.97
C GLU A 176 -1.81 5.86 -15.32
N SER A 177 -2.81 5.64 -14.47
CA SER A 177 -3.01 4.36 -13.78
C SER A 177 -4.49 4.14 -13.55
N CYS A 178 -4.94 2.90 -13.64
CA CYS A 178 -6.32 2.51 -13.39
C CYS A 178 -6.36 1.54 -12.22
N VAL A 179 -7.46 1.59 -11.46
CA VAL A 179 -7.59 0.82 -10.21
C VAL A 179 -8.48 -0.39 -10.41
N TYR A 180 -8.05 -1.49 -9.82
CA TYR A 180 -8.80 -2.73 -9.78
C TYR A 180 -8.84 -3.31 -8.37
N LEU A 181 -9.87 -4.10 -8.12
CA LEU A 181 -9.99 -4.98 -6.96
C LEU A 181 -9.11 -6.22 -7.19
N LYS A 182 -8.13 -6.43 -6.31
CA LYS A 182 -7.16 -7.53 -6.45
C LYS A 182 -7.75 -8.87 -6.03
N GLY A 183 -7.70 -9.86 -6.91
CA GLY A 183 -7.96 -11.26 -6.59
C GLY A 183 -6.86 -11.85 -5.70
N SER A 184 -7.23 -12.69 -4.73
CA SER A 184 -6.29 -13.33 -3.80
C SER A 184 -6.87 -14.65 -3.29
N ASP A 185 -5.99 -15.64 -3.11
CA ASP A 185 -6.29 -16.95 -2.52
C ASP A 185 -6.27 -16.92 -0.98
N THR A 186 -5.60 -15.94 -0.39
CA THR A 186 -5.36 -15.80 1.05
C THR A 186 -6.20 -14.68 1.68
N VAL A 187 -6.50 -13.63 0.90
CA VAL A 187 -7.25 -12.46 1.35
C VAL A 187 -8.63 -12.44 0.73
N ASN A 188 -9.66 -12.55 1.56
CA ASN A 188 -11.05 -12.49 1.10
C ASN A 188 -11.46 -11.08 0.68
N ARG A 189 -11.01 -10.06 1.43
CA ARG A 189 -11.25 -8.65 1.11
C ARG A 189 -10.48 -8.24 -0.14
N LYS A 190 -11.17 -7.69 -1.14
CA LYS A 190 -10.54 -7.21 -2.37
C LYS A 190 -10.08 -5.78 -2.17
N LEU A 191 -8.77 -5.60 -1.98
CA LEU A 191 -8.18 -4.28 -1.80
C LEU A 191 -7.76 -3.67 -3.15
N PHE A 192 -7.59 -2.35 -3.16
CA PHE A 192 -7.29 -1.59 -4.37
C PHE A 192 -5.82 -1.76 -4.74
N HIS A 193 -5.59 -2.05 -6.01
CA HIS A 193 -4.29 -2.01 -6.66
C HIS A 193 -4.38 -1.13 -7.90
N ASP A 194 -3.28 -0.48 -8.28
CA ASP A 194 -3.20 0.27 -9.54
C ASP A 194 -2.32 -0.44 -10.58
N SER A 195 -2.64 -0.24 -11.86
CA SER A 195 -1.83 -0.76 -12.97
C SER A 195 -2.06 0.04 -14.25
N ASP A 196 -1.29 -0.26 -15.29
CA ASP A 196 -1.48 0.30 -16.62
C ASP A 196 -2.92 0.06 -17.10
N CYS A 197 -3.61 1.14 -17.50
CA CYS A 197 -5.00 1.12 -17.95
C CYS A 197 -5.27 0.26 -19.19
N SER A 198 -4.22 -0.09 -19.95
CA SER A 198 -4.26 -0.99 -21.10
C SER A 198 -4.19 -2.48 -20.70
N SER A 199 -3.89 -2.78 -19.44
CA SER A 199 -3.98 -4.14 -18.90
C SER A 199 -5.41 -4.65 -19.05
N GLN A 200 -5.57 -5.94 -19.34
CA GLN A 200 -6.89 -6.53 -19.47
C GLN A 200 -7.33 -7.15 -18.14
N ARG A 201 -8.58 -6.90 -17.74
CA ARG A 201 -9.22 -7.45 -16.53
C ARG A 201 -10.72 -7.65 -16.76
N PHE A 202 -11.38 -8.41 -15.90
CA PHE A 202 -12.83 -8.29 -15.77
C PHE A 202 -13.18 -6.95 -15.12
N HIS A 203 -14.46 -6.65 -15.00
CA HIS A 203 -14.90 -5.38 -14.46
C HIS A 203 -16.24 -5.48 -13.75
N ILE A 204 -16.53 -4.50 -12.91
CA ILE A 204 -17.80 -4.41 -12.20
C ILE A 204 -18.47 -3.14 -12.68
N CYS A 205 -19.70 -3.27 -13.18
CA CYS A 205 -20.55 -2.14 -13.46
C CYS A 205 -21.50 -1.90 -12.30
N GLU A 206 -21.93 -0.66 -12.09
CA GLU A 206 -22.99 -0.34 -11.16
C GLU A 206 -23.90 0.77 -11.68
N HIS A 207 -25.14 0.76 -11.21
CA HIS A 207 -26.04 1.90 -11.30
C HIS A 207 -26.93 1.93 -10.05
N GLN A 208 -27.32 3.13 -9.63
CA GLN A 208 -28.33 3.30 -8.59
C GLN A 208 -29.73 2.99 -9.16
N ILE A 209 -30.66 2.56 -8.30
CA ILE A 209 -32.08 2.40 -8.61
C ILE A 209 -32.79 3.75 -8.60
#